data_AF-A0A9D4KQ79-F1
#
_entry.id   AF-A0A9D4KQ79-F1
#
_cell.length_a   1.000
_cell.length_b   1.000
_cell.length_c   1.000
_cell.angle_alpha   90.00
_cell.angle_beta   90.00
_cell.angle_gamma   90.00
#
_symmetry.space_group_name_H-M   'P 1'
#
loop_
_entity.id
_entity.type
_entity.pdbx_description
1 polymer ?
#
loop_
_entity_poly.entity_id
_entity_poly.type
_entity_poly.pdbx_seq_one_letter_code
_entity_poly.pdbx_strand_id
1 'polypeptide(L)'
;MFNFEKSYRLYCRTRGLPTACQTHGNSWTEYIDHELFQTWFIKGFLSQCWRARPVVMIMDNHDAHISLPVIEAARAKDVALIGFPDIPRTSCNRRI
;
A
#
# COMPACT_ATOMS: atom_id res chain seq x y z
N MET A 1 17.55 -16.43 20.50
CA MET A 1 16.54 -16.34 19.42
C MET A 1 15.89 -14.96 19.54
N PHE A 2 16.37 -13.98 18.76
CA PHE A 2 15.85 -12.61 18.79
C PHE A 2 14.48 -12.62 18.11
N ASN A 3 13.45 -12.23 18.87
CA ASN A 3 12.07 -12.25 18.41
C ASN A 3 11.83 -10.98 17.56
N PHE A 4 12.08 -11.10 16.25
CA PHE A 4 12.14 -10.00 15.29
C PHE A 4 10.84 -9.16 15.27
N GLU A 5 9.68 -9.82 15.43
CA GLU A 5 8.34 -9.20 15.50
C GLU A 5 8.22 -8.10 16.57
N LYS A 6 8.77 -8.33 17.77
CA LYS A 6 8.69 -7.36 18.87
C LYS A 6 9.59 -6.14 18.62
N SER A 7 10.68 -6.34 17.88
CA SER A 7 11.63 -5.26 17.59
C SER A 7 11.07 -4.25 16.58
N TYR A 8 10.36 -4.71 15.54
CA TYR A 8 9.80 -3.85 14.51
C TYR A 8 8.63 -3.00 15.01
N ARG A 9 7.71 -3.58 15.81
CA ARG A 9 6.62 -2.83 16.47
C ARG A 9 7.13 -1.70 17.37
N LEU A 10 8.16 -1.97 18.18
CA LEU A 10 8.77 -0.94 19.03
C LEU A 10 9.51 0.12 18.20
N TYR A 11 10.18 -0.29 17.13
CA TYR A 11 10.93 0.60 16.24
C TYR A 11 10.02 1.64 15.55
N CYS A 12 8.87 1.20 15.02
CA CYS A 12 7.89 2.10 14.41
C CYS A 12 7.30 3.12 15.39
N ARG A 13 7.10 2.71 16.65
CA ARG A 13 6.51 3.57 17.70
C ARG A 13 7.48 4.59 18.28
N THR A 14 8.78 4.26 18.37
CA THR A 14 9.78 5.09 19.07
C THR A 14 10.40 6.19 18.20
N ARG A 15 10.35 6.08 16.87
CA ARG A 15 11.01 7.05 15.96
C ARG A 15 10.07 8.00 15.22
N GLY A 16 8.77 8.01 15.52
CA GLY A 16 7.82 8.95 14.90
C GLY A 16 7.74 8.81 13.38
N LEU A 17 7.90 7.59 12.86
CA LEU A 17 7.76 7.31 11.44
C LEU A 17 6.34 7.70 10.97
N PRO A 18 6.18 8.09 9.69
CA PRO A 18 4.89 8.54 9.14
C PRO A 18 3.77 7.59 9.56
N THR A 19 2.56 8.11 9.78
CA THR A 19 1.36 7.39 10.26
C THR A 19 1.15 6.02 9.59
N ALA A 20 1.63 5.90 8.34
CA ALA A 20 1.82 4.68 7.57
C ALA A 20 2.51 3.47 8.25
N CYS A 21 3.54 3.69 9.08
CA CYS A 21 4.21 2.61 9.82
C CYS A 21 3.39 2.15 11.03
N GLN A 22 2.48 3.00 11.54
CA GLN A 22 1.62 2.65 12.67
C GLN A 22 0.44 1.76 12.24
N THR A 23 -0.01 1.86 10.99
CA THR A 23 -1.03 0.97 10.43
C THR A 23 -0.56 -0.49 10.41
N HIS A 24 0.69 -0.75 9.98
CA HIS A 24 1.30 -2.08 10.06
C HIS A 24 1.48 -2.59 11.50
N GLY A 25 1.64 -1.69 12.46
CA GLY A 25 1.76 -2.05 13.86
C GLY A 25 0.49 -2.69 14.45
N ASN A 26 -0.64 -2.69 13.74
CA ASN A 26 -1.91 -3.23 14.20
C ASN A 26 -2.44 -4.39 13.35
N SER A 27 -1.80 -4.73 12.23
CA SER A 27 -2.18 -5.94 11.49
C SER A 27 -1.71 -7.18 12.25
N TRP A 28 -2.52 -8.24 12.20
CA TRP A 28 -2.17 -9.56 12.72
C TRP A 28 -1.15 -10.28 11.83
N THR A 29 -0.98 -9.76 10.61
CA THR A 29 -0.18 -10.32 9.54
C THR A 29 0.89 -9.30 9.12
N GLU A 30 2.06 -9.79 8.72
CA GLU A 30 3.18 -8.93 8.27
C GLU A 30 3.05 -8.48 6.81
N TYR A 31 1.96 -8.85 6.12
CA TYR A 31 1.68 -8.52 4.73
C TYR A 31 0.63 -7.40 4.58
N ILE A 32 0.68 -6.67 3.46
CA ILE A 32 -0.33 -5.70 3.06
C ILE A 32 -1.59 -6.43 2.59
N ASP A 33 -2.71 -6.21 3.27
CA ASP A 33 -4.04 -6.58 2.80
C ASP A 33 -4.85 -5.35 2.36
N HIS A 34 -6.06 -5.56 1.84
CA HIS A 34 -6.90 -4.48 1.31
C HIS A 34 -7.27 -3.42 2.38
N GLU A 35 -7.60 -3.84 3.60
CA GLU A 35 -8.03 -2.93 4.67
C GLU A 35 -6.87 -2.08 5.18
N LEU A 36 -5.72 -2.71 5.32
CA LEU A 36 -4.48 -2.08 5.75
C LEU A 36 -4.01 -1.06 4.71
N PHE A 37 -4.00 -1.45 3.43
CA PHE A 37 -3.65 -0.55 2.34
C PHE A 37 -4.61 0.63 2.26
N GLN A 38 -5.93 0.39 2.34
CA GLN A 38 -6.92 1.45 2.33
C GLN A 38 -6.73 2.44 3.48
N THR A 39 -6.49 1.94 4.69
CA THR A 39 -6.26 2.79 5.87
C THR A 39 -4.99 3.60 5.70
N TRP A 40 -3.91 2.98 5.22
CA TRP A 40 -2.65 3.64 4.92
C TRP A 40 -2.83 4.72 3.85
N PHE A 41 -3.54 4.42 2.76
CA PHE A 41 -3.74 5.34 1.64
C PHE A 41 -4.49 6.59 2.09
N ILE A 42 -5.61 6.40 2.81
CA ILE A 42 -6.47 7.51 3.20
C ILE A 42 -5.87 8.33 4.35
N LYS A 43 -5.38 7.67 5.41
CA LYS A 43 -4.94 8.36 6.63
C LYS A 43 -3.46 8.74 6.60
N GLY A 44 -2.63 7.97 5.90
CA GLY A 44 -1.20 8.20 5.78
C GLY A 44 -0.85 8.98 4.51
N PHE A 45 -1.04 8.36 3.36
CA PHE A 45 -0.60 8.92 2.08
C PHE A 45 -1.32 10.23 1.73
N LEU A 46 -2.66 10.24 1.69
CA LEU A 46 -3.43 11.42 1.29
C LEU A 46 -3.27 12.60 2.27
N SER A 47 -3.08 12.34 3.56
CA SER A 47 -2.92 13.40 4.57
C SER A 47 -1.57 14.13 4.47
N GLN A 48 -0.54 13.44 3.96
CA GLN A 48 0.81 13.97 3.77
C GLN A 48 1.11 14.33 2.32
N CYS A 49 0.14 14.15 1.43
CA CYS A 49 0.30 14.36 0.00
C CYS A 49 0.53 15.84 -0.32
N TRP A 50 1.48 16.13 -1.21
CA TRP A 50 1.83 17.50 -1.60
C TRP A 50 0.66 18.26 -2.24
N ARG A 51 0.68 19.60 -2.17
CA ARG A 51 -0.44 20.44 -2.66
C ARG A 51 -0.52 20.56 -4.18
N ALA A 52 0.61 20.44 -4.89
CA ALA A 52 0.62 20.50 -6.35
C ALA A 52 -0.08 19.26 -6.95
N ARG A 53 -0.79 19.45 -8.06
CA ARG A 53 -1.62 18.44 -8.70
C ARG A 53 -1.40 18.41 -10.22
N PRO A 54 -1.54 17.24 -10.87
CA PRO A 54 -1.90 15.94 -10.28
C PRO A 54 -0.75 15.28 -9.53
N VAL A 55 -1.05 14.38 -8.59
CA VAL A 55 -0.04 13.51 -7.95
C VAL A 55 -0.11 12.13 -8.57
N VAL A 56 1.05 11.54 -8.89
CA VAL A 56 1.12 10.19 -9.46
C VAL A 56 1.61 9.21 -8.40
N MET A 57 0.84 8.15 -8.17
CA MET A 57 1.23 7.01 -7.35
C MET A 57 1.45 5.79 -8.25
N ILE A 58 2.67 5.26 -8.23
CA ILE A 58 3.08 4.08 -9.02
C ILE A 58 3.07 2.85 -8.10
N MET A 59 2.44 1.76 -8.54
CA MET A 59 2.22 0.54 -7.75
C MET A 59 2.58 -0.71 -8.56
N ASP A 60 2.89 -1.80 -7.86
CA ASP A 60 3.20 -3.13 -8.41
C ASP A 60 1.97 -3.95 -8.86
N ASN A 61 0.78 -3.34 -8.85
CA ASN A 61 -0.49 -3.97 -9.25
C ASN A 61 -0.89 -5.22 -8.42
N HIS A 62 -0.37 -5.35 -7.20
CA HIS A 62 -0.85 -6.37 -6.27
C HIS A 62 -2.33 -6.15 -5.91
N ASP A 63 -3.11 -7.23 -5.80
CA ASP A 63 -4.57 -7.18 -5.59
C ASP A 63 -4.97 -6.35 -4.36
N ALA A 64 -4.17 -6.39 -3.29
CA ALA A 64 -4.37 -5.59 -2.08
C ALA A 64 -4.41 -4.07 -2.32
N HIS A 65 -3.80 -3.58 -3.41
CA HIS A 65 -3.73 -2.17 -3.74
C HIS A 65 -4.99 -1.63 -4.44
N ILE A 66 -5.85 -2.54 -4.92
CA ILE A 66 -7.01 -2.18 -5.73
C ILE A 66 -8.27 -2.39 -4.89
N SER A 67 -8.89 -1.29 -4.47
CA SER A 67 -10.20 -1.31 -3.84
C SER A 67 -11.01 -0.08 -4.24
N LEU A 68 -12.34 -0.23 -4.29
CA LEU A 68 -13.23 0.86 -4.67
C LEU A 68 -13.04 2.11 -3.79
N PRO A 69 -12.92 2.01 -2.45
CA PRO A 69 -12.68 3.19 -1.60
C PRO A 69 -11.37 3.91 -1.92
N VAL A 70 -10.32 3.17 -2.28
CA VAL A 70 -9.02 3.76 -2.67
C VAL A 70 -9.16 4.51 -4.00
N ILE A 71 -9.80 3.90 -4.99
CA ILE A 71 -10.01 4.52 -6.31
C ILE A 71 -10.84 5.79 -6.20
N GLU A 72 -11.93 5.76 -5.41
CA GLU A 72 -12.78 6.93 -5.17
C GLU A 72 -12.01 8.04 -4.45
N ALA A 73 -11.23 7.71 -3.42
CA ALA A 73 -10.43 8.68 -2.69
C ALA A 73 -9.31 9.28 -3.57
N ALA A 74 -8.68 8.47 -4.42
CA ALA A 74 -7.67 8.92 -5.37
C ALA A 74 -8.26 9.91 -6.38
N ARG A 75 -9.42 9.56 -6.96
CA ARG A 75 -10.17 10.43 -7.88
C ARG A 75 -10.55 11.75 -7.21
N ALA A 76 -11.06 11.70 -5.97
CA ALA A 76 -11.46 12.89 -5.23
C ALA A 76 -10.30 13.84 -4.88
N LYS A 77 -9.05 13.34 -4.87
CA LYS A 77 -7.84 14.11 -4.52
C LYS A 77 -6.90 14.37 -5.70
N ASP A 78 -7.36 14.13 -6.92
CA ASP A 78 -6.58 14.28 -8.16
C ASP A 78 -5.23 13.53 -8.06
N VAL A 79 -5.34 12.25 -7.67
CA VAL A 79 -4.23 11.29 -7.61
C VAL A 79 -4.41 10.27 -8.74
N ALA A 80 -3.46 10.22 -9.66
CA ALA A 80 -3.38 9.21 -10.69
C ALA A 80 -2.72 7.93 -10.13
N LEU A 81 -3.44 6.82 -10.18
CA LEU A 81 -2.95 5.50 -9.79
C LEU A 81 -2.43 4.78 -11.04
N ILE A 82 -1.14 4.45 -11.08
CA ILE A 82 -0.51 3.73 -12.19
C ILE A 82 0.00 2.40 -11.66
N GLY A 83 -0.65 1.30 -12.09
CA GLY A 83 -0.14 -0.05 -11.87
C GLY A 83 0.86 -0.44 -12.96
N PHE A 84 1.93 -1.14 -12.59
CA PHE A 84 2.74 -1.83 -13.58
C PHE A 84 1.90 -2.90 -14.30
N PRO A 85 2.09 -3.08 -15.62
CA PRO A 85 1.40 -4.14 -16.33
C PRO A 85 1.85 -5.49 -15.80
N ASP A 86 0.89 -6.39 -15.59
CA ASP A 86 1.22 -7.78 -15.36
C ASP A 86 2.03 -8.29 -16.55
N ILE A 87 3.12 -9.00 -16.28
CA ILE A 87 3.86 -9.70 -17.34
C ILE A 87 2.86 -10.67 -17.98
N PRO A 88 2.56 -10.56 -19.29
CA PRO A 88 1.63 -11.47 -19.92
C PRO A 88 2.14 -12.88 -19.69
N ARG A 89 1.30 -13.72 -19.09
CA ARG A 89 1.51 -15.16 -19.14
C ARG A 89 1.47 -15.51 -20.61
N THR A 90 2.64 -15.57 -21.26
CA THR A 90 2.76 -16.32 -22.50
C THR A 90 2.10 -17.66 -22.21
N SER A 91 1.08 -18.00 -22.99
CA SER A 91 0.45 -19.30 -22.91
C SER A 91 1.58 -20.32 -22.90
N CYS A 92 1.82 -20.93 -21.74
CA CYS A 92 2.65 -22.11 -21.64
C CYS A 92 1.99 -23.10 -22.59
N ASN A 93 2.59 -23.21 -23.78
CA ASN A 93 2.03 -23.93 -24.89
C ASN A 93 1.95 -25.38 -24.43
N ARG A 94 0.73 -25.82 -24.12
CA ARG A 94 0.38 -27.18 -23.75
C ARG A 94 0.93 -28.09 -24.84
N ARG A 95 2.07 -28.72 -24.56
CA ARG A 95 2.62 -29.78 -25.38
C ARG A 95 2.20 -31.09 -24.73
N ILE A 96 1.08 -31.62 -25.18
CA ILE A 96 0.71 -33.04 -25.15
C ILE A 96 -0.17 -33.31 -26.35
#